data_AF-A0A4Y9ZIR7-F1
#
_entry.id   AF-A0A4Y9ZIR7-F1
#
_cell.length_a   1.000
_cell.length_b   1.000
_cell.length_c   1.000
_cell.angle_alpha   90.00
_cell.angle_beta   90.00
_cell.angle_gamma   90.00
#
_symmetry.space_group_name_H-M   'P 1'
#
loop_
_entity.id
_entity.type
_entity.pdbx_description
1 polymer ?
#
loop_
_entity_poly.entity_id
_entity_poly.type
_entity_poly.pdbx_seq_one_letter_code
_entity_poly.pdbx_strand_id
1 'polypeptide(L)'
;MSLYPSDFDDPSPAYTPTPLWVPNAHGSRRLPTLPRHFAARSIDSTSSTSSSDVQKVIHAYSLIAGSAELQFIITIEPALEFPGHHLFFLTLKTGAAERPLCQPVALKLQVEPRELTFSVFVFPPKTSLPQGCLWSLRVWLRSNEIDHRLFSDDRLWIGKDPDFYSIEDASFARLRESRPDMQVYKTVLGRTLIDLIVRWRRISNKVYSVSLDYDASGVGRTLFTDFIVRLDCPPQDVGP
;
A
#
# COMPACT_ATOMS: atom_id res chain seq x y z
N MET A 1 -5.48 74.92 2.86
CA MET A 1 -6.66 75.15 2.00
C MET A 1 -6.58 74.12 0.88
N SER A 2 -7.56 73.20 0.79
CA SER A 2 -7.71 72.03 -0.12
C SER A 2 -6.59 70.97 -0.08
N LEU A 3 -6.73 69.69 0.31
CA LEU A 3 -7.79 68.66 0.21
C LEU A 3 -8.33 68.46 -1.21
N TYR A 4 -7.91 67.38 -1.89
CA TYR A 4 -8.75 66.25 -2.32
C TYR A 4 -7.86 65.02 -2.68
N PRO A 5 -8.38 63.78 -2.57
CA PRO A 5 -7.68 62.50 -2.72
C PRO A 5 -7.95 61.82 -4.07
N SER A 6 -7.20 60.78 -4.41
CA SER A 6 -7.59 59.83 -5.48
C SER A 6 -6.98 58.45 -5.23
N ASP A 7 -7.85 57.60 -4.67
CA ASP A 7 -8.17 56.24 -5.08
C ASP A 7 -7.08 55.16 -5.16
N PHE A 8 -7.23 54.27 -4.18
CA PHE A 8 -6.79 52.90 -4.08
C PHE A 8 -7.60 52.04 -5.08
N ASP A 9 -6.93 51.32 -5.97
CA ASP A 9 -7.49 50.15 -6.65
C ASP A 9 -6.51 48.98 -6.45
N ASP A 10 -6.84 48.13 -5.48
CA ASP A 10 -6.19 46.84 -5.22
C ASP A 10 -7.06 45.75 -5.87
N PRO A 11 -6.67 45.16 -7.01
CA PRO A 11 -7.36 44.01 -7.57
C PRO A 11 -6.88 42.73 -6.87
N SER A 12 -7.26 42.58 -5.61
CA SER A 12 -7.16 41.29 -4.92
C SER A 12 -8.34 40.40 -5.34
N PRO A 13 -8.13 39.23 -5.96
CA PRO A 13 -9.22 38.32 -6.26
C PRO A 13 -9.82 37.77 -4.96
N ALA A 14 -11.15 37.85 -4.88
CA ALA A 14 -11.96 37.35 -3.79
C ALA A 14 -11.61 35.88 -3.47
N TYR A 15 -11.02 35.65 -2.30
CA TYR A 15 -10.99 34.33 -1.67
C TYR A 15 -12.42 33.96 -1.29
N THR A 16 -13.09 33.17 -2.13
CA THR A 16 -14.25 32.40 -1.70
C THR A 16 -13.78 31.22 -0.86
N PRO A 17 -14.15 31.12 0.43
CA PRO A 17 -13.82 29.94 1.23
C PRO A 17 -14.60 28.73 0.69
N THR A 18 -13.85 27.71 0.28
CA THR A 18 -14.36 26.39 -0.06
C THR A 18 -15.09 25.79 1.15
N PRO A 19 -16.29 25.19 0.98
CA PRO A 19 -16.98 24.59 2.11
C PRO A 19 -16.17 23.44 2.71
N LEU A 20 -16.05 23.50 4.04
CA LEU A 20 -15.46 22.46 4.89
C LEU A 20 -16.15 21.12 4.62
N TRP A 21 -15.35 20.13 4.22
CA TRP A 21 -15.77 18.75 4.11
C TRP A 21 -16.09 18.21 5.51
N VAL A 22 -17.38 18.10 5.82
CA VAL A 22 -17.87 17.46 7.06
C VAL A 22 -17.86 15.95 6.82
N PRO A 23 -17.13 15.14 7.60
CA PRO A 23 -17.26 13.70 7.52
C PRO A 23 -18.63 13.30 8.09
N ASN A 24 -19.43 12.60 7.29
CA ASN A 24 -20.64 11.92 7.75
C ASN A 24 -20.30 11.02 8.95
N ALA A 25 -20.71 11.47 10.15
CA ALA A 25 -20.89 10.59 11.30
C ALA A 25 -22.22 9.85 11.11
N HIS A 26 -22.23 8.56 11.47
CA HIS A 26 -23.37 7.62 11.38
C HIS A 26 -23.42 6.77 10.09
N GLY A 27 -22.40 5.93 9.92
CA GLY A 27 -22.55 4.62 9.30
C GLY A 27 -21.90 3.59 10.20
N SER A 28 -22.66 2.61 10.71
CA SER A 28 -22.10 1.42 11.35
C SER A 28 -21.01 0.86 10.44
N ARG A 29 -19.74 1.02 10.83
CA ARG A 29 -18.60 0.45 10.12
C ARG A 29 -18.79 -1.05 10.09
N ARG A 30 -19.32 -1.58 8.98
CA ARG A 30 -19.10 -2.98 8.62
C ARG A 30 -17.58 -3.14 8.59
N LEU A 31 -17.07 -4.08 9.37
CA LEU A 31 -15.66 -4.49 9.29
C LEU A 31 -15.34 -4.67 7.80
N PRO A 32 -14.24 -4.11 7.29
CA PRO A 32 -13.84 -4.35 5.91
C PRO A 32 -13.76 -5.87 5.72
N THR A 33 -14.53 -6.40 4.77
CA THR A 33 -14.37 -7.76 4.32
C THR A 33 -12.90 -7.92 3.95
N LEU A 34 -12.18 -8.77 4.68
CA LEU A 34 -10.79 -9.12 4.43
C LEU A 34 -10.57 -9.26 2.92
N PRO A 35 -9.51 -8.66 2.35
CA PRO A 35 -9.13 -8.97 0.98
C PRO A 35 -9.06 -10.49 0.85
N ARG A 36 -9.91 -11.09 0.01
CA ARG A 36 -10.06 -12.56 -0.12
C ARG A 36 -8.71 -13.25 -0.33
N HIS A 37 -7.71 -12.55 -0.87
CA HIS A 37 -6.36 -13.07 -1.15
C HIS A 37 -5.52 -13.35 0.09
N PHE A 38 -5.78 -12.70 1.23
CA PHE A 38 -5.18 -13.06 2.51
C PHE A 38 -5.98 -14.10 3.29
N ALA A 39 -7.22 -14.36 2.88
CA ALA A 39 -8.06 -15.40 3.45
C ALA A 39 -7.76 -16.80 2.88
N ALA A 40 -6.62 -16.97 2.19
CA ALA A 40 -6.10 -18.28 1.85
C ALA A 40 -5.86 -19.05 3.15
N ARG A 41 -6.80 -19.95 3.48
CA ARG A 41 -6.61 -20.98 4.48
C ARG A 41 -5.27 -21.64 4.18
N SER A 42 -4.37 -21.65 5.16
CA SER A 42 -3.28 -22.63 5.21
C SER A 42 -3.95 -23.99 5.30
N ILE A 43 -4.16 -24.63 4.15
CA ILE A 43 -4.65 -26.00 4.09
C ILE A 43 -3.41 -26.86 4.21
N ASP A 44 -3.14 -27.32 5.42
CA ASP A 44 -2.26 -28.46 5.60
C ASP A 44 -2.88 -29.64 4.83
N SER A 45 -2.04 -30.23 3.99
CA SER A 45 -2.38 -31.35 3.11
C SER A 45 -2.93 -32.52 3.91
N THR A 46 -4.13 -32.99 3.57
CA THR A 46 -4.54 -34.41 3.41
C THR A 46 -6.07 -34.53 3.52
N SER A 47 -6.76 -34.49 2.38
CA SER A 47 -7.97 -35.30 2.16
C SER A 47 -8.41 -35.21 0.71
N SER A 48 -8.25 -36.32 0.00
CA SER A 48 -8.78 -36.57 -1.33
C SER A 48 -10.30 -36.67 -1.28
N THR A 49 -10.99 -35.61 -1.73
CA THR A 49 -12.37 -35.70 -2.20
C THR A 49 -12.48 -34.90 -3.50
N SER A 50 -13.03 -35.53 -4.53
CA SER A 50 -13.11 -35.06 -5.91
C SER A 50 -14.08 -33.87 -6.08
N SER A 51 -13.75 -32.76 -5.46
CA SER A 51 -14.18 -31.43 -5.85
C SER A 51 -13.40 -31.07 -7.11
N SER A 52 -14.06 -30.55 -8.14
CA SER A 52 -13.38 -29.94 -9.29
C SER A 52 -12.50 -28.81 -8.77
N ASP A 53 -11.25 -29.14 -8.48
CA ASP A 53 -10.32 -28.26 -7.78
C ASP A 53 -10.10 -27.03 -8.65
N VAL A 54 -10.66 -25.91 -8.20
CA VAL A 54 -10.54 -24.62 -8.87
C VAL A 54 -9.07 -24.23 -8.78
N GLN A 55 -8.34 -24.50 -9.86
CA GLN A 55 -6.89 -24.46 -9.83
C GLN A 55 -6.40 -23.01 -9.88
N LYS A 56 -5.90 -22.54 -8.74
CA LYS A 56 -5.13 -21.30 -8.63
C LYS A 56 -3.83 -21.43 -9.41
N VAL A 57 -3.54 -20.46 -10.28
CA VAL A 57 -2.29 -20.37 -11.03
C VAL A 57 -1.44 -19.23 -10.49
N ILE A 58 -0.13 -19.46 -10.37
CA ILE A 58 0.81 -18.50 -9.78
C ILE A 58 1.98 -18.30 -10.74
N HIS A 59 2.25 -17.04 -11.09
CA HIS A 59 3.43 -16.60 -11.83
C HIS A 59 4.29 -15.71 -10.92
N ALA A 60 5.58 -16.02 -10.80
CA ALA A 60 6.49 -15.29 -9.92
C ALA A 60 7.66 -14.68 -10.71
N TYR A 61 7.93 -13.40 -10.45
CA TYR A 61 8.95 -12.62 -11.14
C TYR A 61 9.87 -11.98 -10.11
N SER A 62 11.17 -12.30 -10.20
CA SER A 62 12.19 -11.66 -9.37
C SER A 62 12.88 -10.55 -10.15
N LEU A 63 13.07 -9.40 -9.52
CA LEU A 63 13.79 -8.27 -10.08
C LEU A 63 14.51 -7.46 -9.00
N ILE A 64 15.46 -6.63 -9.42
CA ILE A 64 16.21 -5.75 -8.53
C ILE A 64 15.83 -4.30 -8.85
N ALA A 65 15.47 -3.53 -7.82
CA ALA A 65 15.14 -2.11 -7.91
C ALA A 65 16.11 -1.32 -7.02
N GLY A 66 17.11 -0.67 -7.64
CA GLY A 66 18.22 -0.09 -6.89
C GLY A 66 19.02 -1.19 -6.19
N SER A 67 19.03 -1.16 -4.87
CA SER A 67 19.65 -2.19 -4.01
C SER A 67 18.65 -3.22 -3.45
N ALA A 68 17.35 -3.07 -3.73
CA ALA A 68 16.31 -3.92 -3.16
C ALA A 68 15.96 -5.11 -4.07
N GLU A 69 15.91 -6.30 -3.49
CA GLU A 69 15.42 -7.52 -4.14
C GLU A 69 13.91 -7.61 -4.02
N LEU A 70 13.22 -7.66 -5.16
CA LEU A 70 11.78 -7.68 -5.26
C LEU A 70 11.30 -8.99 -5.87
N GLN A 71 10.21 -9.54 -5.35
CA GLN A 71 9.47 -10.61 -5.99
C GLN A 71 8.01 -10.20 -6.20
N PHE A 72 7.59 -10.13 -7.46
CA PHE A 72 6.19 -9.91 -7.83
C PHE A 72 5.51 -11.25 -8.08
N ILE A 73 4.36 -11.46 -7.47
CA ILE A 73 3.58 -12.69 -7.58
C ILE A 73 2.23 -12.31 -8.18
N ILE A 74 1.96 -12.84 -9.37
CA ILE A 74 0.68 -12.73 -10.05
C ILE A 74 -0.09 -14.01 -9.77
N THR A 75 -1.18 -13.89 -9.04
CA THR A 75 -2.09 -15.01 -8.78
C THR A 75 -3.32 -14.88 -9.67
N ILE A 76 -3.75 -15.99 -10.27
CA ILE A 76 -4.94 -16.08 -11.10
C ILE A 76 -5.89 -17.09 -10.46
N GLU A 77 -7.10 -16.66 -10.14
CA GLU A 77 -8.15 -17.50 -9.56
C GLU A 77 -9.43 -17.36 -10.40
N PRO A 78 -10.15 -18.46 -10.69
CA PRO A 78 -11.46 -18.37 -11.32
C PRO A 78 -12.44 -17.51 -10.53
N ALA A 79 -13.16 -16.63 -11.22
CA ALA A 79 -14.18 -15.80 -10.62
C ALA A 79 -15.44 -16.63 -10.34
N LEU A 80 -15.83 -16.74 -9.07
CA LEU A 80 -17.00 -17.54 -8.65
C LEU A 80 -18.32 -17.05 -9.24
N GLU A 81 -18.40 -15.75 -9.54
CA GLU A 81 -19.64 -15.09 -9.97
C GLU A 81 -19.85 -15.14 -11.50
N PHE A 82 -18.77 -15.33 -12.28
CA PHE A 82 -18.81 -15.20 -13.73
C PHE A 82 -18.01 -16.32 -14.42
N PRO A 83 -18.68 -17.33 -15.01
CA PRO A 83 -18.01 -18.40 -15.73
C PRO A 83 -17.04 -17.88 -16.79
N GLY A 84 -15.86 -18.49 -16.87
CA GLY A 84 -14.78 -18.10 -17.79
C GLY A 84 -14.05 -16.80 -17.43
N HIS A 85 -14.47 -16.08 -16.38
CA HIS A 85 -13.73 -14.95 -15.86
C HIS A 85 -12.75 -15.41 -14.80
N HIS A 86 -11.63 -14.71 -14.74
CA HIS A 86 -10.56 -14.94 -13.80
C HIS A 86 -10.21 -13.63 -13.12
N LEU A 87 -9.89 -13.71 -11.83
CA LEU A 87 -9.39 -12.61 -11.04
C LEU A 87 -7.87 -12.70 -10.97
N PHE A 88 -7.23 -11.59 -11.29
CA PHE A 88 -5.79 -11.42 -11.23
C PHE A 88 -5.44 -10.61 -9.98
N PHE A 89 -4.49 -11.09 -9.20
CA PHE A 89 -3.97 -10.43 -8.01
C PHE A 89 -2.50 -10.16 -8.18
N LEU A 90 -2.07 -8.99 -7.73
CA LEU A 90 -0.67 -8.60 -7.73
C LEU A 90 -0.19 -8.40 -6.30
N THR A 91 0.77 -9.23 -5.92
CA THR A 91 1.41 -9.21 -4.61
C THR A 91 2.90 -8.91 -4.77
N LEU A 92 3.42 -8.07 -3.88
CA LEU A 92 4.85 -7.82 -3.73
C LEU A 92 5.36 -8.53 -2.49
N LYS A 93 6.46 -9.25 -2.63
CA LYS A 93 7.26 -9.78 -1.54
C LYS A 93 8.65 -9.16 -1.55
N THR A 94 9.09 -8.69 -0.39
CA THR A 94 10.42 -8.08 -0.14
C THR A 94 10.91 -8.52 1.23
N GLY A 95 11.96 -9.35 1.26
CA GLY A 95 12.45 -9.94 2.50
C GLY A 95 11.34 -10.72 3.23
N ALA A 96 11.08 -10.34 4.49
CA ALA A 96 10.07 -10.96 5.36
C ALA A 96 8.67 -10.34 5.21
N ALA A 97 8.49 -9.33 4.36
CA ALA A 97 7.24 -8.62 4.19
C ALA A 97 6.58 -8.93 2.85
N GLU A 98 5.25 -9.06 2.89
CA GLU A 98 4.42 -9.25 1.71
C GLU A 98 3.15 -8.40 1.80
N ARG A 99 2.80 -7.74 0.68
CA ARG A 99 1.63 -6.88 0.57
C ARG A 99 0.97 -6.94 -0.81
N PRO A 100 -0.36 -6.73 -0.91
CA PRO A 100 -1.00 -6.56 -2.21
C PRO A 100 -0.67 -5.15 -2.71
N LEU A 101 -0.53 -4.97 -4.02
CA LEU A 101 -0.22 -3.66 -4.60
C LEU A 101 -1.44 -2.97 -5.20
N CYS A 102 -2.33 -3.73 -5.84
CA CYS A 102 -3.46 -3.19 -6.59
C CYS A 102 -4.75 -3.93 -6.24
N GLN A 103 -5.87 -3.31 -6.60
CA GLN A 103 -7.15 -4.02 -6.61
C GLN A 103 -7.11 -5.15 -7.64
N PRO A 104 -7.81 -6.26 -7.38
CA PRO A 104 -7.93 -7.34 -8.34
C PRO A 104 -8.49 -6.88 -9.69
N VAL A 105 -8.00 -7.45 -10.77
CA VAL A 105 -8.55 -7.21 -12.11
C VAL A 105 -9.26 -8.46 -12.60
N ALA A 106 -10.52 -8.31 -13.02
CA ALA A 106 -11.30 -9.40 -13.62
C ALA A 106 -11.15 -9.39 -15.14
N LEU A 107 -10.74 -10.51 -15.74
CA LEU A 107 -10.69 -10.68 -17.19
C LEU A 107 -11.35 -11.98 -17.61
N LYS A 108 -12.04 -11.95 -18.76
CA LYS A 108 -12.50 -13.14 -19.44
C LYS A 108 -11.33 -13.72 -20.26
N LEU A 109 -11.01 -14.98 -20.04
CA LEU A 109 -9.93 -15.66 -20.75
C LEU A 109 -10.50 -16.68 -21.74
N GLN A 110 -9.88 -16.75 -22.92
CA GLN A 110 -10.09 -17.83 -23.89
C GLN A 110 -8.86 -18.76 -23.99
N VAL A 111 -7.81 -18.44 -23.24
CA VAL A 111 -6.54 -19.15 -23.19
C VAL A 111 -6.35 -19.68 -21.77
N GLU A 112 -5.69 -20.83 -21.64
CA GLU A 112 -5.40 -21.44 -20.36
C GLU A 112 -4.52 -20.49 -19.50
N PRO A 113 -4.89 -20.18 -18.23
CA PRO A 113 -4.14 -19.25 -17.38
C PRO A 113 -2.65 -19.58 -17.20
N ARG A 114 -2.27 -20.84 -17.38
CA ARG A 114 -0.88 -21.34 -17.31
C ARG A 114 -0.02 -20.92 -18.49
N GLU A 115 -0.64 -20.65 -19.63
CA GLU A 115 0.04 -20.26 -20.89
C GLU A 115 0.22 -18.74 -20.99
N LEU A 116 -0.38 -17.97 -20.08
CA LEU A 116 -0.25 -16.53 -20.05
C LEU A 116 1.19 -16.11 -19.74
N THR A 117 1.67 -15.11 -20.46
CA THR A 117 2.99 -14.52 -20.23
C THR A 117 2.84 -13.07 -19.78
N PHE A 118 3.62 -12.65 -18.79
CA PHE A 118 3.61 -11.27 -18.29
C PHE A 118 4.94 -10.58 -18.51
N SER A 119 4.88 -9.28 -18.80
CA SER A 119 6.02 -8.37 -18.70
C SER A 119 5.86 -7.54 -17.42
N VAL A 120 6.74 -7.77 -16.46
CA VAL A 120 6.76 -7.07 -15.17
C VAL A 120 8.03 -6.23 -15.12
N PHE A 121 7.87 -4.92 -14.97
CA PHE A 121 9.02 -4.02 -14.86
C PHE A 121 8.72 -2.84 -13.95
N VAL A 122 9.80 -2.33 -13.35
CA VAL A 122 9.81 -1.11 -12.57
C VAL A 122 10.77 -0.12 -13.20
N PHE A 123 10.48 1.17 -13.06
CA PHE A 123 11.38 2.24 -13.49
C PHE A 123 11.36 3.37 -12.46
N PRO A 124 12.49 4.05 -12.25
CA PRO A 124 12.55 5.15 -11.30
C PRO A 124 11.85 6.38 -11.89
N PRO A 125 11.17 7.20 -11.07
CA PRO A 125 10.75 8.53 -11.47
C PRO A 125 11.97 9.47 -11.56
N LYS A 126 11.76 10.68 -12.08
CA LYS A 126 12.82 11.69 -12.19
C LYS A 126 13.43 12.08 -10.83
N THR A 127 12.62 12.09 -9.77
CA THR A 127 13.02 12.54 -8.43
C THR A 127 12.33 11.68 -7.38
N SER A 128 13.05 11.32 -6.31
CA SER A 128 12.52 10.58 -5.16
C SER A 128 13.21 11.00 -3.87
N LEU A 129 12.47 10.96 -2.76
CA LEU A 129 12.98 11.24 -1.41
C LEU A 129 12.47 10.14 -0.47
N PRO A 130 13.34 9.28 0.09
CA PRO A 130 14.78 9.20 -0.15
C PRO A 130 15.13 8.83 -1.60
N GLN A 131 16.35 9.15 -2.04
CA GLN A 131 16.81 8.81 -3.38
C GLN A 131 16.77 7.29 -3.59
N GLY A 132 16.33 6.86 -4.77
CA GLY A 132 16.28 5.45 -5.16
C GLY A 132 15.17 4.62 -4.51
N CYS A 133 14.25 5.25 -3.77
CA CYS A 133 13.22 4.55 -3.01
C CYS A 133 11.82 4.59 -3.62
N LEU A 134 11.58 5.44 -4.61
CA LEU A 134 10.30 5.53 -5.33
C LEU A 134 10.44 4.89 -6.70
N TRP A 135 9.48 4.06 -7.06
CA TRP A 135 9.43 3.38 -8.34
C TRP A 135 8.03 3.44 -8.95
N SER A 136 7.96 3.35 -10.27
CA SER A 136 6.73 3.11 -11.00
C SER A 136 6.72 1.69 -11.52
N LEU A 137 5.68 0.94 -11.20
CA LEU A 137 5.45 -0.44 -11.60
C LEU A 137 4.49 -0.51 -12.79
N ARG A 138 4.80 -1.40 -13.73
CA ARG A 138 3.88 -1.81 -14.78
C ARG A 138 3.88 -3.33 -14.91
N VAL A 139 2.69 -3.89 -15.05
CA VAL A 139 2.48 -5.30 -15.39
C VAL A 139 1.61 -5.35 -16.63
N TRP A 140 2.15 -5.98 -17.67
CA TRP A 140 1.45 -6.21 -18.93
C TRP A 140 1.23 -7.71 -19.12
N LEU A 141 0.03 -8.08 -19.55
CA LEU A 141 -0.31 -9.42 -20.03
C LEU A 141 -0.05 -9.47 -21.54
N ARG A 142 0.77 -10.40 -21.99
CA ARG A 142 1.02 -10.65 -23.41
C ARG A 142 0.12 -11.79 -23.89
N SER A 143 -0.67 -11.52 -24.92
CA SER A 143 -1.53 -12.51 -25.56
C SER A 143 -1.64 -12.24 -27.06
N ASN A 144 -1.34 -13.23 -27.90
CA ASN A 144 -1.44 -13.12 -29.36
C ASN A 144 -0.78 -11.85 -29.93
N GLU A 145 0.47 -11.59 -29.52
CA GLU A 145 1.26 -10.42 -29.94
C GLU A 145 0.70 -9.05 -29.47
N ILE A 146 -0.39 -9.03 -28.70
CA ILE A 146 -0.97 -7.84 -28.10
C ILE A 146 -0.60 -7.80 -26.62
N ASP A 147 -0.05 -6.66 -26.19
CA ASP A 147 0.26 -6.40 -24.79
C ASP A 147 -0.87 -5.58 -24.14
N HIS A 148 -1.48 -6.13 -23.08
CA HIS A 148 -2.55 -5.51 -22.31
C HIS A 148 -2.04 -5.06 -20.95
N ARG A 149 -2.14 -3.75 -20.64
CA ARG A 149 -1.75 -3.26 -19.31
C ARG A 149 -2.74 -3.77 -18.26
N LEU A 150 -2.24 -4.57 -17.32
CA LEU A 150 -3.04 -5.18 -16.27
C LEU A 150 -2.97 -4.38 -14.96
N PHE A 151 -1.77 -4.05 -14.52
CA PHE A 151 -1.55 -3.28 -13.28
C PHE A 151 -0.60 -2.11 -13.51
N SER A 152 -0.82 -1.05 -12.75
CA SER A 152 0.07 0.10 -12.68
C SER A 152 0.03 0.73 -11.29
N ASP A 153 1.19 1.03 -10.75
CA ASP A 153 1.35 1.84 -9.55
C ASP A 153 2.49 2.83 -9.78
N ASP A 154 2.23 4.12 -9.64
CA ASP A 154 3.24 5.17 -9.82
C ASP A 154 3.97 5.52 -8.53
N ARG A 155 3.54 4.95 -7.40
CA ARG A 155 4.01 5.29 -6.06
C ARG A 155 4.49 4.06 -5.29
N LEU A 156 5.26 3.21 -5.95
CA LEU A 156 5.83 2.02 -5.33
C LEU A 156 7.06 2.40 -4.48
N TRP A 157 6.83 2.61 -3.18
CA TRP A 157 7.90 2.90 -2.21
C TRP A 157 8.57 1.62 -1.72
N ILE A 158 9.83 1.43 -2.13
CA ILE A 158 10.70 0.32 -1.75
C ILE A 158 12.16 0.77 -1.82
N GLY A 159 12.96 0.43 -0.81
CA GLY A 159 14.41 0.61 -0.82
C GLY A 159 15.08 -0.36 0.14
N LYS A 160 16.36 -0.63 -0.08
CA LYS A 160 17.23 -1.33 0.87
C LYS A 160 18.22 -0.32 1.41
N ASP A 161 18.24 -0.18 2.74
CA ASP A 161 19.04 0.80 3.47
C ASP A 161 18.90 2.24 2.91
N PRO A 162 17.66 2.76 2.79
CA PRO A 162 17.42 4.14 2.38
C PRO A 162 18.23 5.12 3.23
N ASP A 163 18.99 6.00 2.59
CA ASP A 163 19.66 7.10 3.28
C ASP A 163 18.66 8.20 3.62
N PHE A 164 17.89 7.97 4.67
CA PHE A 164 16.92 8.94 5.17
C PHE A 164 17.60 10.23 5.65
N TYR A 165 18.86 10.19 6.10
CA TYR A 165 19.59 11.36 6.58
C TYR A 165 20.00 12.32 5.45
N SER A 166 20.01 11.85 4.20
CA SER A 166 20.18 12.72 3.03
C SER A 166 19.01 13.68 2.78
N ILE A 167 17.86 13.48 3.43
CA ILE A 167 16.70 14.34 3.25
C ILE A 167 16.88 15.60 4.12
N GLU A 168 17.15 16.72 3.45
CA GLU A 168 17.19 18.04 4.09
C GLU A 168 15.87 18.34 4.81
N ASP A 169 15.98 18.96 5.99
CA ASP A 169 14.85 19.34 6.86
C ASP A 169 13.94 18.20 7.35
N ALA A 170 14.33 16.94 7.15
CA ALA A 170 13.55 15.81 7.64
C ALA A 170 13.59 15.72 9.18
N SER A 171 12.40 15.52 9.76
CA SER A 171 12.25 15.21 11.19
C SER A 171 12.11 13.70 11.38
N PHE A 172 12.99 13.13 12.20
CA PHE A 172 13.01 11.70 12.46
C PHE A 172 12.35 11.36 13.79
N ALA A 173 11.53 10.32 13.78
CA ALA A 173 10.94 9.78 15.00
C ALA A 173 11.85 8.71 15.60
N ARG A 174 12.02 8.73 16.91
CA ARG A 174 12.82 7.76 17.65
C ARG A 174 11.91 6.83 18.42
N LEU A 175 12.16 5.52 18.31
CA LEU A 175 11.44 4.53 19.09
C LEU A 175 11.64 4.82 20.58
N ARG A 176 10.53 4.97 21.30
CA ARG A 176 10.51 5.29 22.74
C ARG A 176 9.95 4.13 23.55
N GLU A 177 8.99 3.40 22.98
CA GLU A 177 8.35 2.28 23.65
C GLU A 177 7.96 1.21 22.62
N SER A 178 8.18 -0.05 22.96
CA SER A 178 7.78 -1.20 22.16
C SER A 178 6.97 -2.15 23.03
N ARG A 179 5.80 -2.55 22.54
CA ARG A 179 4.87 -3.49 23.18
C ARG A 179 4.43 -4.55 22.17
N PRO A 180 3.82 -5.67 22.62
CA PRO A 180 3.41 -6.75 21.72
C PRO A 180 2.38 -6.38 20.64
N ASP A 181 1.68 -5.26 20.81
CA ASP A 181 0.60 -4.77 19.93
C ASP A 181 0.84 -3.36 19.37
N MET A 182 1.91 -2.69 19.80
CA MET A 182 2.22 -1.33 19.36
C MET A 182 3.67 -0.90 19.56
N GLN A 183 4.09 0.11 18.79
CA GLN A 183 5.31 0.88 19.00
C GLN A 183 4.98 2.37 19.06
N VAL A 184 5.60 3.07 20.01
CA VAL A 184 5.49 4.52 20.16
C VAL A 184 6.81 5.15 19.79
N TYR A 185 6.77 6.05 18.81
CA TYR A 185 7.90 6.84 18.35
C TYR A 185 7.70 8.30 18.74
N LYS A 186 8.74 8.96 19.24
CA LYS A 186 8.72 10.39 19.56
C LYS A 186 9.44 11.20 18.50
N THR A 187 8.85 12.31 18.08
CA THR A 187 9.53 13.28 17.21
C THR A 187 9.12 14.70 17.55
N VAL A 188 9.89 15.67 17.07
CA VAL A 188 9.56 17.09 17.15
C VAL A 188 9.13 17.53 15.75
N LEU A 189 7.89 17.99 15.61
CA LEU A 189 7.41 18.64 14.39
C LEU A 189 7.23 20.13 14.65
N GLY A 190 8.01 20.95 13.93
CA GLY A 190 8.07 22.39 14.17
C GLY A 190 8.61 22.68 15.57
N ARG A 191 7.72 23.04 16.51
CA ARG A 191 8.07 23.33 17.92
C ARG A 191 7.35 22.41 18.91
N THR A 192 6.67 21.38 18.43
CA THR A 192 5.81 20.52 19.24
C THR A 192 6.35 19.11 19.25
N LEU A 193 6.48 18.54 20.46
CA LEU A 193 6.74 17.12 20.63
C LEU A 193 5.47 16.34 20.32
N ILE A 194 5.58 15.35 19.45
CA ILE A 194 4.49 14.45 19.09
C ILE A 194 4.89 12.99 19.31
N ASP A 195 3.90 12.17 19.62
CA ASP A 195 4.00 10.73 19.65
C ASP A 195 3.33 10.16 18.40
N LEU A 196 4.09 9.40 17.60
CA LEU A 196 3.60 8.58 16.50
C LEU A 196 3.43 7.15 17.01
N ILE A 197 2.21 6.61 16.90
CA ILE A 197 1.87 5.33 17.53
C ILE A 197 1.43 4.34 16.45
N VAL A 198 2.32 3.40 16.15
CA VAL A 198 2.07 2.28 15.23
C VAL A 198 1.39 1.18 16.03
N ARG A 199 0.20 0.75 15.61
CA ARG A 199 -0.51 -0.38 16.20
C ARG A 199 -0.69 -1.48 15.19
N TRP A 200 -0.71 -2.72 15.65
CA TRP A 200 -1.05 -3.86 14.81
C TRP A 200 -1.99 -4.82 15.52
N ARG A 201 -2.89 -5.41 14.73
CA ARG A 201 -3.79 -6.46 15.17
C ARG A 201 -3.63 -7.65 14.24
N ARG A 202 -3.30 -8.82 14.80
CA ARG A 202 -3.29 -10.07 14.04
C ARG A 202 -4.70 -10.38 13.56
N ILE A 203 -4.86 -10.61 12.27
CA ILE A 203 -6.15 -10.98 11.67
C ILE A 203 -6.19 -12.47 11.33
N SER A 204 -5.07 -13.02 10.85
CA SER A 204 -4.91 -14.45 10.57
C SER A 204 -3.47 -14.88 10.81
N ASN A 205 -3.10 -16.09 10.39
CA ASN A 205 -1.73 -16.55 10.57
C ASN A 205 -0.76 -15.66 9.77
N LYS A 206 0.19 -15.00 10.46
CA LYS A 206 1.16 -14.06 9.88
C LYS A 206 0.59 -12.82 9.18
N VAL A 207 -0.73 -12.59 9.20
CA VAL A 207 -1.36 -11.41 8.59
C VAL A 207 -1.83 -10.45 9.67
N TYR A 208 -1.45 -9.18 9.52
CA TYR A 208 -1.70 -8.11 10.48
C TYR A 208 -2.42 -6.95 9.79
N SER A 209 -3.37 -6.33 10.50
CA SER A 209 -3.88 -4.99 10.17
C SER A 209 -3.07 -3.98 10.98
N VAL A 210 -2.47 -3.01 10.30
CA VAL A 210 -1.63 -1.97 10.87
C VAL A 210 -2.36 -0.63 10.79
N SER A 211 -2.22 0.17 11.84
CA SER A 211 -2.66 1.56 11.88
C SER A 211 -1.58 2.46 12.43
N LEU A 212 -1.64 3.74 12.07
CA LEU A 212 -0.76 4.77 12.59
C LEU A 212 -1.60 5.93 13.11
N ASP A 213 -1.40 6.27 14.37
CA ASP A 213 -1.97 7.46 15.00
C ASP A 213 -0.86 8.46 15.30
N TYR A 214 -1.22 9.74 15.41
CA TYR A 214 -0.38 10.72 16.10
C TYR A 214 -1.12 11.28 17.32
N ASP A 215 -0.37 11.65 18.35
CA ASP A 215 -0.80 12.44 19.50
C ASP A 215 0.13 13.63 19.69
N ALA A 216 -0.44 14.82 19.80
CA ALA A 216 0.27 16.06 20.07
C ALA A 216 -0.31 16.68 21.35
N SER A 217 0.24 16.31 22.50
CA SER A 217 -0.17 16.82 23.82
C SER A 217 -1.67 16.58 24.12
N GLY A 218 -2.18 15.39 23.80
CA GLY A 218 -3.57 15.00 24.03
C GLY A 218 -4.52 15.33 22.88
N VAL A 219 -4.05 15.97 21.80
CA VAL A 219 -4.80 16.14 20.55
C VAL A 219 -4.21 15.21 19.49
N GLY A 220 -4.98 14.22 19.07
CA GLY A 220 -4.50 13.19 18.14
C GLY A 220 -5.50 12.83 17.05
N ARG A 221 -4.99 12.13 16.03
CA ARG A 221 -5.80 11.59 14.93
C ARG A 221 -5.14 10.34 14.35
N THR A 222 -5.96 9.46 13.81
CA THR A 222 -5.49 8.35 12.99
C THR A 222 -5.07 8.83 11.59
N LEU A 223 -3.82 8.57 11.22
CA LEU A 223 -3.28 8.89 9.90
C LEU A 223 -3.72 7.86 8.85
N PHE A 224 -3.72 6.58 9.22
CA PHE A 224 -4.32 5.51 8.42
C PHE A 224 -4.73 4.33 9.29
N THR A 225 -5.69 3.54 8.80
CA THR A 225 -6.13 2.27 9.41
C THR A 225 -6.11 1.15 8.39
N ASP A 226 -6.12 -0.09 8.88
CA ASP A 226 -6.37 -1.30 8.09
C ASP A 226 -5.39 -1.51 6.94
N PHE A 227 -4.13 -1.10 7.14
CA PHE A 227 -3.06 -1.47 6.23
C PHE A 227 -2.71 -2.94 6.45
N ILE A 228 -3.08 -3.79 5.48
CA ILE A 228 -2.91 -5.23 5.60
C ILE A 228 -1.52 -5.63 5.12
N VAL A 229 -0.78 -6.30 6.01
CA VAL A 229 0.56 -6.81 5.71
C VAL A 229 0.69 -8.25 6.20
N ARG A 230 1.42 -9.07 5.44
CA ARG A 230 1.86 -10.39 5.89
C ARG A 230 3.34 -10.31 6.26
N LEU A 231 3.66 -10.79 7.46
CA LEU A 231 5.00 -10.75 8.03
C LEU A 231 5.45 -12.16 8.42
N ASP A 232 6.66 -12.53 8.05
CA ASP A 232 7.24 -13.81 8.44
C ASP A 232 7.77 -13.84 9.89
N CYS A 233 7.89 -12.66 10.52
CA CYS A 233 8.27 -12.46 11.92
C CYS A 233 7.17 -11.69 12.70
N PRO A 234 7.22 -11.68 14.05
CA PRO A 234 6.43 -10.76 14.85
C PRO A 234 6.66 -9.29 14.44
N PRO A 235 5.63 -8.43 14.39
CA PRO A 235 5.78 -7.04 13.96
C PRO A 235 6.78 -6.24 14.80
N GLN A 236 6.90 -6.55 16.09
CA GLN A 236 7.85 -5.92 17.01
C GLN A 236 9.32 -6.18 16.66
N ASP A 237 9.60 -7.23 15.85
CA ASP A 237 10.93 -7.66 15.42
C ASP A 237 11.27 -7.12 14.02
N VAL A 238 10.32 -6.45 13.35
CA VAL A 238 10.61 -5.69 12.13
C VAL A 238 11.44 -4.50 12.56
N GLY A 239 12.73 -4.52 12.22
CA GLY A 239 13.72 -3.55 12.70
C GLY A 239 13.37 -2.09 12.37
N PRO A 240 13.99 -1.12 13.05
CA PRO A 240 14.08 0.25 12.54
C PRO A 240 14.88 0.31 11.23
#